data_AF-A0A022VMZ0-F1
#
_entry.id   AF-A0A022VMZ0-F1
#
_cell.length_a   1.000
_cell.length_b   1.000
_cell.length_c   1.000
_cell.angle_alpha   90.00
_cell.angle_beta   90.00
_cell.angle_gamma   90.00
#
_symmetry.space_group_name_H-M   'P 1'
#
loop_
_entity.id
_entity.type
_entity.pdbx_description
1 polymer ?
#
loop_
_entity_poly.entity_id
_entity_poly.type
_entity_poly.pdbx_seq_one_letter_code
_entity_poly.pdbx_strand_id
1 'polypeptide(L)'
;MARAVRQENEAQGAQQMAKIRQAVADAKDEGFPADLEEREGFFMSQVAKGEGLCADSSSHVEAAVAFYKALKVYPQPKDLIAIYDRTVPKDVLEILAEMVAMDPSLKLGAFTSDSGAESAHSVE
;
A
#
# COMPACT_ATOMS: atom_id res chain seq x y z
N MET A 1 -11.02 28.72 15.18
CA MET A 1 -9.84 27.82 15.12
C MET A 1 -10.21 26.37 14.81
N ALA A 2 -11.31 25.80 15.32
CA ALA A 2 -11.73 24.41 14.99
C ALA A 2 -12.12 24.13 13.51
N ARG A 3 -12.49 25.15 12.72
CA ARG A 3 -12.87 24.96 11.30
C ARG A 3 -11.68 24.93 10.34
N ALA A 4 -10.55 25.54 10.73
CA ALA A 4 -9.32 25.53 9.93
C ALA A 4 -8.61 24.18 10.02
N VAL A 5 -8.42 23.68 11.24
CA VAL A 5 -7.78 22.37 11.51
C VAL A 5 -8.50 21.21 10.83
N ARG A 6 -9.84 21.27 10.73
CA ARG A 6 -10.64 20.24 10.06
C ARG A 6 -10.45 20.25 8.54
N GLN A 7 -10.41 21.44 7.93
CA GLN A 7 -10.17 21.58 6.49
C GLN A 7 -8.75 21.13 6.10
N GLU A 8 -7.76 21.38 6.96
CA GLU A 8 -6.36 20.98 6.72
C GLU A 8 -6.20 19.46 6.76
N ASN A 9 -6.80 18.77 7.73
CA ASN A 9 -6.77 17.31 7.82
C ASN A 9 -7.53 16.63 6.66
N GLU A 10 -8.70 17.15 6.29
CA GLU A 10 -9.49 16.60 5.17
C GLU A 10 -8.76 16.80 3.82
N ALA A 11 -8.09 17.94 3.62
CA ALA A 11 -7.28 18.18 2.42
C ALA A 11 -6.05 17.27 2.35
N GLN A 12 -5.39 17.02 3.48
CA GLN A 12 -4.24 16.12 3.56
C GLN A 12 -4.63 14.67 3.23
N GLY A 13 -5.75 14.17 3.77
CA GLY A 13 -6.26 12.83 3.44
C GLY A 13 -6.62 12.67 1.97
N ALA A 14 -7.30 13.67 1.37
CA ALA A 14 -7.64 13.65 -0.05
C ALA A 14 -6.40 13.69 -0.96
N GLN A 15 -5.39 14.48 -0.59
CA GLN A 15 -4.12 14.54 -1.33
C GLN A 15 -3.35 13.22 -1.22
N GLN A 16 -3.36 12.58 -0.04
CA GLN A 16 -2.74 11.28 0.17
C GLN A 16 -3.40 10.20 -0.68
N MET A 17 -4.73 10.15 -0.74
CA MET A 17 -5.48 9.28 -1.63
C MET A 17 -5.15 9.49 -3.10
N ALA A 18 -5.05 10.74 -3.54
CA ALA A 18 -4.67 11.06 -4.92
C ALA A 18 -3.25 10.56 -5.23
N LYS A 19 -2.29 10.74 -4.30
CA LYS A 19 -0.92 10.22 -4.43
C LYS A 19 -0.89 8.70 -4.51
N ILE A 20 -1.66 8.00 -3.68
CA ILE A 20 -1.74 6.53 -3.68
C ILE A 20 -2.23 6.04 -5.04
N ARG A 21 -3.34 6.61 -5.56
CA ARG A 21 -3.88 6.26 -6.87
C ARG A 21 -2.88 6.50 -8.00
N GLN A 22 -2.23 7.66 -8.00
CA GLN A 22 -1.23 8.01 -9.00
C GLN A 22 -0.05 7.04 -8.94
N ALA A 23 0.49 6.77 -7.75
CA ALA A 23 1.64 5.90 -7.60
C ALA A 23 1.34 4.44 -7.99
N VAL A 24 0.12 3.95 -7.75
CA VAL A 24 -0.33 2.64 -8.24
C VAL A 24 -0.45 2.63 -9.77
N ALA A 25 -0.95 3.71 -10.38
CA ALA A 25 -1.02 3.83 -11.83
C ALA A 25 0.38 3.86 -12.45
N ASP A 26 1.29 4.67 -11.90
CA ASP A 26 2.68 4.77 -12.34
C ASP A 26 3.40 3.43 -12.21
N ALA A 27 3.21 2.72 -11.09
CA ALA A 27 3.76 1.39 -10.88
C ALA A 27 3.25 0.36 -11.91
N LYS A 28 2.02 0.50 -12.39
CA LYS A 28 1.45 -0.37 -13.44
C LYS A 28 1.97 0.03 -14.83
N ASP A 29 2.16 1.32 -15.09
CA ASP A 29 2.67 1.86 -16.35
C ASP A 29 4.17 1.55 -16.56
N GLU A 30 4.98 1.66 -15.50
CA GLU A 30 6.38 1.21 -15.48
C GLU A 30 6.54 -0.27 -15.87
N GLY A 31 5.52 -1.08 -15.59
CA GLY A 31 5.54 -2.51 -15.81
C GLY A 31 6.32 -3.28 -14.75
N PHE A 32 6.36 -4.61 -14.90
CA PHE A 32 7.03 -5.50 -13.97
C PHE A 32 7.93 -6.46 -14.75
N PRO A 33 9.08 -6.86 -14.19
CA PRO A 33 9.98 -7.81 -14.84
C PRO A 33 9.26 -9.13 -15.16
N ALA A 34 9.55 -9.69 -16.33
CA ALA A 34 8.98 -10.96 -16.78
C ALA A 34 9.82 -12.16 -16.31
N ASP A 35 11.14 -11.99 -16.28
CA ASP A 35 12.11 -13.03 -15.96
C ASP A 35 12.24 -13.27 -14.45
N LEU A 36 12.48 -14.53 -14.07
CA LEU A 36 12.54 -14.95 -12.67
C LEU A 36 13.69 -14.25 -11.92
N GLU A 37 14.88 -14.18 -12.52
CA GLU A 37 16.07 -13.57 -11.91
C GLU A 37 15.87 -12.06 -11.68
N GLU A 38 15.29 -11.36 -12.67
CA GLU A 38 14.97 -9.94 -12.54
C GLU A 38 13.86 -9.69 -11.51
N ARG A 39 12.89 -10.60 -11.40
CA ARG A 39 11.83 -10.53 -10.38
C ARG A 39 12.39 -10.68 -8.97
N GLU A 40 13.33 -11.59 -8.75
CA GLU A 40 13.97 -11.76 -7.44
C GLU A 40 14.76 -10.50 -7.05
N GLY A 41 15.56 -9.96 -7.97
CA GLY A 41 16.29 -8.71 -7.75
C GLY A 41 15.36 -7.53 -7.49
N PHE A 42 14.30 -7.40 -8.28
CA PHE A 42 13.29 -6.36 -8.10
C PHE A 42 12.57 -6.50 -6.76
N PHE A 43 12.13 -7.71 -6.41
CA PHE A 43 11.50 -8.00 -5.11
C PHE A 43 12.39 -7.55 -3.95
N MET A 44 13.66 -7.95 -3.94
CA MET A 44 14.59 -7.59 -2.85
C MET A 44 14.82 -6.08 -2.78
N SER A 45 14.96 -5.42 -3.93
CA SER A 45 15.11 -3.96 -3.99
C SER A 45 13.87 -3.23 -3.45
N GLN A 46 12.67 -3.70 -3.82
CA GLN A 46 11.41 -3.11 -3.35
C GLN A 46 11.19 -3.35 -1.86
N VAL A 47 11.48 -4.55 -1.33
CA VAL A 47 11.37 -4.83 0.11
C VAL A 47 12.33 -3.95 0.90
N ALA A 48 13.61 -3.88 0.50
CA ALA A 48 14.59 -3.03 1.17
C ALA A 48 14.18 -1.53 1.12
N LYS A 49 13.64 -1.07 -0.01
CA LYS A 49 13.12 0.29 -0.15
C LYS A 49 11.92 0.53 0.77
N GLY A 50 10.96 -0.41 0.82
CA GLY A 50 9.79 -0.33 1.68
C GLY A 50 10.17 -0.26 3.16
N GLU A 51 11.04 -1.15 3.61
CA GLU A 51 11.53 -1.19 4.99
C GLU A 51 12.28 0.10 5.38
N GLY A 52 13.10 0.64 4.48
CA GLY A 52 13.80 1.92 4.71
C GLY A 52 12.84 3.10 4.84
N LEU A 53 11.73 3.10 4.11
CA LEU A 53 10.72 4.16 4.11
C LEU A 53 9.69 4.02 5.24
N CYS A 54 9.49 2.81 5.78
CA CYS A 54 8.66 2.57 6.97
C CYS A 54 9.11 3.34 8.21
N ALA A 55 10.38 3.79 8.25
CA ALA A 55 10.90 4.57 9.37
C ALA A 55 10.36 6.01 9.42
N ASP A 56 9.81 6.53 8.31
CA ASP A 56 9.28 7.89 8.21
C ASP A 56 7.78 7.88 7.88
N SER A 57 6.99 8.44 8.78
CA SER A 57 5.54 8.58 8.66
C SER A 57 5.10 9.36 7.42
N SER A 58 5.94 10.28 6.94
CA SER A 58 5.67 11.06 5.72
C SER A 58 5.81 10.22 4.45
N SER A 59 6.53 9.11 4.54
CA SER A 59 6.91 8.22 3.45
C SER A 59 6.09 6.92 3.41
N HIS A 60 5.08 6.77 4.28
CA HIS A 60 4.24 5.56 4.35
C HIS A 60 3.58 5.18 3.00
N VAL A 61 3.21 6.18 2.20
CA VAL A 61 2.67 5.93 0.85
C VAL A 61 3.73 5.30 -0.04
N GLU A 62 4.95 5.85 -0.06
CA GLU A 62 6.05 5.33 -0.89
C GLU A 62 6.50 3.96 -0.41
N ALA A 63 6.48 3.71 0.89
CA ALA A 63 6.72 2.40 1.48
C ALA A 63 5.68 1.37 0.98
N ALA A 64 4.39 1.71 1.05
CA ALA A 64 3.31 0.86 0.58
C ALA A 64 3.41 0.59 -0.94
N VAL A 65 3.81 1.58 -1.75
CA VAL A 65 4.06 1.38 -3.20
C VAL A 65 5.16 0.33 -3.41
N ALA A 66 6.23 0.38 -2.62
CA ALA A 66 7.32 -0.58 -2.72
C ALA A 66 6.83 -2.00 -2.38
N PHE A 67 6.09 -2.18 -1.29
CA PHE A 67 5.50 -3.48 -0.94
C PHE A 67 4.47 -3.97 -1.97
N TYR A 68 3.67 -3.08 -2.53
CA TYR A 68 2.76 -3.40 -3.65
C TYR A 68 3.55 -3.90 -4.86
N LYS A 69 4.62 -3.19 -5.25
CA LYS A 69 5.50 -3.61 -6.36
C LYS A 69 6.14 -4.98 -6.08
N ALA A 70 6.56 -5.25 -4.84
CA ALA A 70 7.08 -6.55 -4.41
C ALA A 70 6.02 -7.67 -4.50
N LEU A 71 4.78 -7.41 -4.09
CA LEU A 71 3.66 -8.36 -4.20
C LEU A 71 3.36 -8.75 -5.65
N LYS A 72 3.51 -7.82 -6.59
CA LYS A 72 3.23 -8.05 -8.01
C LYS A 72 4.18 -9.03 -8.68
N VAL A 73 5.43 -9.10 -8.21
CA VAL A 73 6.45 -10.00 -8.75
C VAL A 73 6.57 -11.31 -7.97
N TYR A 74 5.92 -11.41 -6.80
CA TYR A 74 6.01 -12.56 -5.93
C TYR A 74 5.05 -13.69 -6.35
N PRO A 75 5.51 -14.96 -6.41
CA PRO A 75 4.70 -16.08 -6.93
C PRO A 75 3.52 -16.48 -6.02
N GLN A 76 3.60 -16.19 -4.72
CA GLN A 76 2.58 -16.54 -3.71
C GLN A 76 2.19 -15.29 -2.90
N PRO A 77 1.44 -14.33 -3.46
CA PRO A 77 1.22 -13.03 -2.82
C PRO A 77 0.52 -13.14 -1.45
N LYS A 78 -0.26 -14.22 -1.21
CA LYS A 78 -0.88 -14.49 0.09
C LYS A 78 0.13 -14.79 1.20
N ASP A 79 1.17 -15.56 0.88
CA ASP A 79 2.21 -15.91 1.85
C ASP A 79 3.05 -14.69 2.21
N LEU A 80 3.32 -13.84 1.21
CA LEU A 80 4.03 -12.58 1.42
C LEU A 80 3.22 -11.60 2.29
N ILE A 81 1.91 -11.50 2.08
CA ILE A 81 1.02 -10.70 2.94
C ILE A 81 1.08 -11.18 4.39
N ALA A 82 1.09 -12.50 4.63
CA ALA A 82 1.21 -13.02 6.00
C ALA A 82 2.55 -12.63 6.67
N ILE A 83 3.62 -12.44 5.90
CA ILE A 83 4.88 -11.91 6.44
C ILE A 83 4.72 -10.42 6.76
N TYR A 84 4.17 -9.65 5.81
CA TYR A 84 3.97 -8.21 6.00
C TYR A 84 3.07 -7.87 7.18
N ASP A 85 2.02 -8.65 7.44
CA ASP A 85 1.15 -8.51 8.61
C ASP A 85 1.93 -8.50 9.95
N ARG A 86 3.13 -9.10 9.97
CA ARG A 86 3.99 -9.20 11.16
C ARG A 86 5.16 -8.23 11.16
N THR A 87 5.63 -7.81 9.99
CA THR A 87 6.88 -7.05 9.84
C THR A 87 6.67 -5.59 9.45
N VAL A 88 5.56 -5.28 8.77
CA VAL A 88 5.25 -3.95 8.26
C VAL A 88 4.32 -3.22 9.25
N PRO A 89 4.55 -1.93 9.54
CA PRO A 89 3.67 -1.14 10.39
C PRO A 89 2.23 -1.10 9.86
N LYS A 90 1.25 -1.08 10.77
CA LYS A 90 -0.18 -1.06 10.42
C LYS A 90 -0.55 0.09 9.48
N ASP A 91 -0.02 1.29 9.73
CA ASP A 91 -0.31 2.48 8.90
C ASP A 91 0.07 2.26 7.42
N VAL A 92 1.13 1.50 7.16
CA VAL A 92 1.59 1.16 5.80
C VAL A 92 0.76 0.02 5.22
N LEU A 93 0.37 -0.97 6.04
CA LEU A 93 -0.51 -2.07 5.64
C LEU A 93 -1.90 -1.58 5.21
N GLU A 94 -2.47 -0.61 5.91
CA GLU A 94 -3.77 -0.01 5.56
C GLU A 94 -3.70 0.65 4.17
N ILE A 95 -2.65 1.44 3.91
CA ILE A 95 -2.42 2.03 2.60
C ILE A 95 -2.22 0.95 1.52
N LEU A 96 -1.45 -0.10 1.85
CA LEU A 96 -1.22 -1.22 0.94
C LEU A 96 -2.52 -1.96 0.60
N ALA A 97 -3.41 -2.16 1.58
CA ALA A 97 -4.72 -2.77 1.36
C ALA A 97 -5.57 -1.95 0.39
N GLU A 98 -5.55 -0.62 0.49
CA GLU A 98 -6.20 0.25 -0.48
C GLU A 98 -5.62 0.10 -1.89
N MET A 99 -4.28 0.05 -2.02
CA MET A 99 -3.61 -0.18 -3.31
C MET A 99 -4.00 -1.54 -3.92
N VAL A 100 -4.06 -2.59 -3.10
CA VAL A 100 -4.46 -3.93 -3.53
C VAL A 100 -5.93 -3.96 -3.95
N ALA A 101 -6.82 -3.29 -3.21
CA ALA A 101 -8.24 -3.18 -3.58
C ALA A 101 -8.44 -2.49 -4.95
N MET A 102 -7.53 -1.58 -5.33
CA MET A 102 -7.49 -0.93 -6.65
C MET A 102 -6.84 -1.79 -7.75
N ASP A 103 -6.22 -2.92 -7.41
CA ASP A 103 -5.64 -3.86 -8.38
C ASP A 103 -6.35 -5.22 -8.38
N PRO A 104 -7.31 -5.45 -9.29
CA PRO A 104 -8.06 -6.71 -9.35
C PRO A 104 -7.19 -7.92 -9.72
N SER A 105 -5.94 -7.73 -10.17
CA SER A 105 -5.01 -8.83 -10.41
C SER A 105 -4.47 -9.44 -9.11
N LEU A 106 -4.49 -8.70 -8.00
CA LEU A 106 -4.09 -9.17 -6.67
C LEU A 106 -5.32 -9.67 -5.91
N LYS A 107 -5.68 -10.94 -6.09
CA LYS A 107 -6.84 -11.58 -5.44
C LYS A 107 -6.56 -11.94 -3.97
N LEU A 108 -6.37 -10.94 -3.12
CA LEU A 108 -5.98 -11.10 -1.72
C LEU A 108 -7.16 -11.18 -0.73
N GLY A 109 -8.40 -11.00 -1.19
CA GLY A 109 -9.63 -11.38 -0.48
C GLY A 109 -9.70 -10.86 0.95
N ALA A 110 -9.36 -11.70 1.93
CA ALA A 110 -9.37 -11.37 3.36
C ALA A 110 -8.53 -10.14 3.72
N PHE A 111 -7.41 -9.90 3.03
CA PHE A 111 -6.52 -8.76 3.29
C PHE A 111 -7.19 -7.41 3.02
N THR A 112 -8.02 -7.32 1.97
CA THR A 112 -8.73 -6.08 1.59
C THR A 112 -10.06 -5.90 2.31
N SER A 113 -10.59 -6.97 2.92
CA SER A 113 -11.88 -6.93 3.62
C SER A 113 -11.80 -6.27 5.00
N ASP A 114 -10.63 -6.32 5.65
CA ASP A 114 -10.42 -5.79 6.99
C ASP A 114 -10.25 -4.25 6.98
N SER A 115 -9.53 -3.72 6.00
CA SER A 115 -9.29 -2.26 5.87
C SER A 115 -10.50 -1.46 5.35
N GLY A 116 -11.59 -2.13 4.94
CA GLY A 116 -12.75 -1.50 4.30
C GLY A 116 -13.96 -1.25 5.22
N ALA A 117 -13.86 -1.55 6.52
CA ALA A 117 -15.06 -1.67 7.37
C ALA A 117 -14.99 -0.99 8.74
N GLU A 118 -14.29 0.14 8.91
CA GLU A 118 -14.42 0.97 10.11
C GLU A 118 -14.66 2.45 9.78
N SER A 119 -15.75 2.76 9.07
CA SER A 119 -16.33 4.12 9.00
C SER A 119 -17.81 4.09 8.63
N ALA A 120 -18.64 3.40 9.42
CA ALA A 120 -20.10 3.59 9.43
C ALA A 120 -20.77 2.96 10.66
N HIS A 121 -20.40 3.39 11.87
CA HIS A 121 -21.29 3.23 13.02
C HIS A 121 -21.36 4.55 13.81
N SER A 122 -22.00 5.54 13.19
CA SER A 122 -22.52 6.70 13.91
C SER A 122 -23.93 6.34 14.37
N VAL A 123 -24.04 6.19 15.69
CA VAL A 123 -25.21 6.36 16.55
C VAL A 123 -26.54 6.74 15.88
N GLU A 124 -27.57 5.91 16.09
CA GLU A 124 -28.91 6.35 16.49
C GLU A 124 -29.65 5.23 17.25
#